data_AF-A0A1I3DX92-F1
#
_entry.id   AF-A0A1I3DX92-F1
#
_cell.length_a   1.000
_cell.length_b   1.000
_cell.length_c   1.000
_cell.angle_alpha   90.00
_cell.angle_beta   90.00
_cell.angle_gamma   90.00
#
_symmetry.space_group_name_H-M   'P 1'
#
loop_
_entity.id
_entity.type
_entity.pdbx_description
1 polymer ?
#
loop_
_entity_poly.entity_id
_entity_poly.type
_entity_poly.pdbx_seq_one_letter_code
_entity_poly.pdbx_strand_id
1 'polypeptide(L)'
;MTGNNKYIIIGAEVDQAEAFLHDDGNITDKKGADGVPLNVEFIGRLMVELSQRGRSGVPKAELDALEERIRRALVVQDFSTQSGGAALTEAERQQILDGTTVRIEFETRRRGRKKPDRNTRILVVPSDETLAITDALLGAQGHADGFRPPLSYELDRALMLASMKTEILEMVREFAGENHPDWTSALQSALEDHMEKAIASRSRFKDGAGQPAKDVKNEIMSSPRRAFHRSVGIYATNMCR
;
A
#
# COMPACT_ATOMS: atom_id res chain seq x y z
N MET A 1 26.50 9.35 -20.23
CA MET A 1 25.35 9.19 -19.32
C MET A 1 24.40 8.25 -20.01
N THR A 2 24.49 6.97 -19.67
CA THR A 2 23.85 5.84 -20.35
C THR A 2 22.62 5.41 -19.57
N GLY A 3 21.49 5.27 -20.25
CA GLY A 3 20.36 4.46 -19.83
C GLY A 3 19.34 5.18 -18.97
N ASN A 4 18.27 5.63 -19.62
CA ASN A 4 17.05 6.18 -19.02
C ASN A 4 16.23 5.05 -18.34
N ASN A 5 16.86 4.24 -17.49
CA ASN A 5 16.19 3.16 -16.79
C ASN A 5 15.42 3.77 -15.62
N LYS A 6 14.14 4.03 -15.86
CA LYS A 6 13.26 4.69 -14.90
C LYS A 6 12.73 3.64 -13.93
N TYR A 7 13.10 3.74 -12.65
CA TYR A 7 12.61 2.85 -11.60
C TYR A 7 12.23 3.66 -10.36
N ILE A 8 11.45 3.05 -9.47
CA ILE A 8 11.18 3.57 -8.13
C ILE A 8 11.41 2.47 -7.10
N ILE A 9 11.64 2.87 -5.85
CA ILE A 9 11.75 1.95 -4.72
C ILE A 9 10.53 2.13 -3.83
N ILE A 10 9.82 1.04 -3.59
CA ILE A 10 8.58 1.00 -2.80
C ILE A 10 8.60 -0.18 -1.85
N GLY A 11 7.71 -0.22 -0.86
CA GLY A 11 7.53 -1.41 -0.04
C GLY A 11 6.92 -2.54 -0.86
N ALA A 12 7.37 -3.78 -0.61
CA ALA A 12 6.76 -4.97 -1.20
C ALA A 12 5.27 -5.04 -0.81
N GLU A 13 4.40 -5.32 -1.78
CA GLU A 13 3.00 -5.61 -1.49
C GLU A 13 2.87 -6.89 -0.65
N VAL A 14 1.73 -7.04 0.03
CA VAL A 14 1.51 -8.10 1.03
C VAL A 14 1.70 -9.53 0.52
N ASP A 15 1.48 -9.77 -0.77
CA ASP A 15 1.68 -11.06 -1.44
C ASP A 15 2.96 -11.12 -2.30
N GLN A 16 3.81 -10.09 -2.22
CA GLN A 16 5.04 -9.94 -3.00
C GLN A 16 6.29 -9.87 -2.11
N ALA A 17 6.20 -10.29 -0.84
CA ALA A 17 7.34 -10.29 0.06
C ALA A 17 8.43 -11.25 -0.43
N GLU A 18 9.63 -10.73 -0.66
CA GLU A 18 10.82 -11.51 -1.05
C GLU A 18 11.68 -11.95 0.14
N ALA A 19 11.43 -11.37 1.31
CA ALA A 19 12.17 -11.66 2.53
C ALA A 19 11.24 -11.93 3.72
N PHE A 20 11.68 -12.81 4.61
CA PHE A 20 10.96 -13.25 5.80
C PHE A 20 11.87 -13.14 7.03
N LEU A 21 11.34 -12.54 8.09
CA LEU A 21 11.98 -12.43 9.41
C LEU A 21 11.58 -13.62 10.28
N HIS A 22 12.56 -14.35 10.82
CA HIS A 22 12.38 -15.50 11.69
C HIS A 22 12.51 -15.14 13.18
N ASP A 23 12.09 -16.05 14.07
CA ASP A 23 12.09 -15.82 15.53
C ASP A 23 13.50 -15.62 16.10
N ASP A 24 14.52 -16.21 15.46
CA ASP A 24 15.93 -16.03 15.79
C ASP A 24 16.51 -14.67 15.32
N GLY A 25 15.71 -13.86 14.62
CA GLY A 25 16.08 -12.57 14.06
C GLY A 25 16.72 -12.64 12.67
N ASN A 26 16.92 -13.83 12.10
CA ASN A 26 17.46 -13.97 10.74
C ASN A 26 16.43 -13.57 9.68
N ILE A 27 16.94 -13.08 8.55
CA ILE A 27 16.14 -12.71 7.38
C ILE A 27 16.53 -13.63 6.23
N THR A 28 15.56 -14.35 5.66
CA THR A 28 15.79 -15.27 4.53
C THR A 28 14.76 -15.09 3.42
N ASP A 29 14.98 -15.71 2.26
CA ASP A 29 14.05 -15.78 1.13
C ASP A 29 12.98 -16.87 1.31
N LYS A 30 13.04 -17.65 2.40
CA LYS A 30 12.15 -18.78 2.67
C LYS A 30 11.25 -18.49 3.85
N LYS A 31 9.95 -18.55 3.62
CA LYS A 31 8.95 -18.32 4.67
C LYS A 31 9.11 -19.22 5.91
N GLY A 32 9.45 -20.49 5.76
CA GLY A 32 9.49 -21.40 6.90
C GLY A 32 8.14 -21.50 7.65
N ALA A 33 8.18 -21.95 8.91
CA ALA A 33 6.99 -22.06 9.77
C ALA A 33 6.72 -20.79 10.59
N ASP A 34 7.77 -20.05 10.91
CA ASP A 34 7.80 -18.87 11.78
C ASP A 34 8.01 -17.55 11.01
N GLY A 35 8.32 -17.61 9.72
CA GLY A 35 8.71 -16.42 8.96
C GLY A 35 7.59 -15.41 8.79
N VAL A 36 7.85 -14.21 9.27
CA VAL A 36 7.01 -13.02 9.11
C VAL A 36 7.42 -12.33 7.81
N PRO A 37 6.51 -12.10 6.85
CA PRO A 37 6.85 -11.44 5.61
C PRO A 37 7.27 -9.99 5.86
N LEU A 38 8.37 -9.58 5.22
CA LEU A 38 8.85 -8.21 5.20
C LEU A 38 8.22 -7.50 4.00
N ASN A 39 7.16 -6.74 4.28
CA ASN A 39 6.33 -6.03 3.29
C ASN A 39 5.76 -4.74 3.88
N VAL A 40 4.90 -4.04 3.13
CA VAL A 40 4.24 -2.81 3.60
C VAL A 40 3.45 -2.99 4.89
N GLU A 41 2.81 -4.14 5.14
CA GLU A 41 2.10 -4.37 6.40
C GLU A 41 3.07 -4.45 7.59
N PHE A 42 4.21 -5.13 7.42
CA PHE A 42 5.27 -5.17 8.43
C PHE A 42 5.77 -3.75 8.75
N ILE A 43 6.08 -2.96 7.72
CA ILE A 43 6.58 -1.59 7.90
C ILE A 43 5.55 -0.75 8.66
N GLY A 44 4.27 -0.80 8.28
CA GLY A 44 3.26 0.00 8.96
C GLY A 44 3.00 -0.44 10.40
N ARG A 45 3.04 -1.75 10.70
CA ARG A 45 3.00 -2.24 12.08
C ARG A 45 4.18 -1.71 12.90
N LEU A 46 5.38 -1.73 12.31
CA LEU A 46 6.58 -1.18 12.93
C LEU A 46 6.44 0.33 13.18
N MET A 47 5.94 1.12 12.23
CA MET A 47 5.71 2.55 12.42
C MET A 47 4.75 2.84 13.59
N VAL A 48 3.70 2.04 13.75
CA VAL A 48 2.77 2.16 14.89
C VAL A 48 3.48 1.83 16.20
N GLU A 49 4.28 0.77 16.25
CA GLU A 49 5.05 0.40 17.44
C GLU A 49 6.06 1.49 17.83
N LEU A 50 6.83 1.98 16.86
CA LEU A 50 7.80 3.06 17.07
C LEU A 50 7.11 4.34 17.54
N SER A 51 5.95 4.68 16.99
CA SER A 51 5.16 5.83 17.44
C SER A 51 4.72 5.70 18.90
N GLN A 52 4.47 4.49 19.41
CA GLN A 52 4.09 4.26 20.80
C GLN A 52 5.29 4.36 21.74
N ARG A 53 6.43 3.81 21.33
CA ARG A 53 7.67 3.79 22.13
C ARG A 53 8.36 5.15 22.18
N GLY A 54 8.27 5.89 21.07
CA GLY A 54 8.95 7.17 20.88
C GLY A 54 10.47 7.04 20.83
N ARG A 55 11.15 8.16 20.48
CA ARG A 55 12.61 8.17 20.26
C ARG A 55 13.44 7.65 21.45
N SER A 56 13.02 7.94 22.68
CA SER A 56 13.74 7.48 23.89
C SER A 56 13.53 6.00 24.19
N GLY A 57 12.51 5.37 23.62
CA GLY A 57 12.16 3.97 23.84
C GLY A 57 12.84 2.98 22.87
N VAL A 58 13.70 3.46 21.98
CA VAL A 58 14.35 2.66 20.93
C VAL A 58 15.86 2.94 20.94
N PRO A 59 16.70 2.03 21.47
CA PRO A 59 18.15 2.16 21.43
C PRO A 59 18.67 2.19 19.99
N LYS A 60 19.84 2.82 19.78
CA LYS A 60 20.42 2.95 18.44
C LYS A 60 20.66 1.60 17.74
N ALA A 61 21.22 0.62 18.45
CA ALA A 61 21.45 -0.71 17.87
C ALA A 61 20.15 -1.40 17.41
N GLU A 62 19.05 -1.15 18.13
CA GLU A 62 17.75 -1.65 17.70
C GLU A 62 17.23 -0.87 16.49
N LEU A 63 17.38 0.46 16.47
CA LEU A 63 17.01 1.29 15.33
C LEU A 63 17.72 0.87 14.05
N ASP A 64 19.03 0.62 14.13
CA ASP A 64 19.85 0.19 12.99
C ASP A 64 19.35 -1.19 12.45
N ALA A 65 18.98 -2.12 13.34
CA ALA A 65 18.40 -3.41 12.96
C ALA A 65 17.00 -3.26 12.33
N LEU A 66 16.20 -2.31 12.81
CA LEU A 66 14.88 -2.02 12.26
C LEU A 66 14.96 -1.35 10.88
N GLU A 67 15.92 -0.45 10.68
CA GLU A 67 16.23 0.16 9.38
C GLU A 67 16.61 -0.91 8.35
N GLU A 68 17.43 -1.89 8.74
CA GLU A 68 17.77 -3.03 7.87
C GLU A 68 16.54 -3.88 7.54
N ARG A 69 15.67 -4.18 8.51
CA ARG A 69 14.42 -4.93 8.25
C ARG A 69 13.50 -4.17 7.28
N ILE A 70 13.44 -2.85 7.38
CA ILE A 70 12.69 -2.03 6.43
C ILE A 70 13.35 -2.10 5.04
N ARG A 71 14.68 -1.99 4.94
CA ARG A 71 15.40 -2.12 3.66
C ARG A 71 15.08 -3.44 2.97
N ARG A 72 15.04 -4.54 3.73
CA ARG A 72 14.66 -5.88 3.25
C ARG A 72 13.18 -6.04 2.89
N ALA A 73 12.33 -5.07 3.25
CA ALA A 73 10.92 -5.00 2.87
C ALA A 73 10.68 -4.12 1.62
N LEU A 74 11.73 -3.53 1.04
CA LEU A 74 11.64 -2.71 -0.16
C LEU A 74 11.88 -3.54 -1.44
N VAL A 75 11.28 -3.11 -2.54
CA VAL A 75 11.44 -3.69 -3.88
C VAL A 75 11.64 -2.59 -4.92
N VAL A 76 12.28 -2.94 -6.04
CA VAL A 76 12.47 -2.05 -7.18
C VAL A 76 11.36 -2.28 -8.19
N GLN A 77 10.51 -1.28 -8.38
CA GLN A 77 9.53 -1.27 -9.45
C GLN A 77 10.12 -0.59 -10.69
N ASP A 78 10.14 -1.32 -11.80
CA ASP A 78 10.80 -0.92 -13.04
C ASP A 78 9.78 -0.39 -14.06
N PHE A 79 10.05 0.80 -14.58
CA PHE A 79 9.28 1.48 -15.63
C PHE A 79 10.06 1.64 -16.94
N SER A 80 11.27 1.08 -17.02
CA SER A 80 12.16 1.26 -18.17
C SER A 80 11.50 0.83 -19.48
N THR A 81 10.75 -0.27 -19.46
CA THR A 81 9.99 -0.79 -20.61
C THR A 81 8.82 0.11 -21.03
N GLN A 82 8.22 0.88 -20.11
CA GLN A 82 7.15 1.82 -20.44
C GLN A 82 7.67 3.04 -21.21
N SER A 83 8.95 3.37 -21.03
CA SER A 83 9.65 4.42 -21.79
C SER A 83 10.42 3.89 -23.01
N GLY A 84 10.20 2.63 -23.42
CA GLY A 84 10.89 2.00 -24.57
C GLY A 84 12.32 1.56 -24.31
N GLY A 85 12.75 1.50 -23.04
CA GLY A 85 14.04 0.98 -22.60
C GLY A 85 14.03 -0.53 -22.31
N ALA A 86 15.21 -1.08 -22.00
CA ALA A 86 15.34 -2.47 -21.57
C ALA A 86 14.89 -2.64 -20.11
N ALA A 87 14.29 -3.78 -19.78
CA ALA A 87 13.94 -4.10 -18.40
C ALA A 87 15.19 -4.30 -17.54
N LEU A 88 15.12 -3.89 -16.27
CA LEU A 88 16.16 -4.17 -15.27
C LEU A 88 16.23 -5.67 -15.00
N THR A 89 17.46 -6.19 -15.05
CA THR A 89 17.81 -7.53 -14.61
C THR A 89 17.73 -7.66 -13.09
N GLU A 90 17.66 -8.88 -12.59
CA GLU A 90 17.62 -9.15 -11.13
C GLU A 90 18.89 -8.64 -10.42
N ALA A 91 20.05 -8.80 -11.04
CA ALA A 91 21.30 -8.30 -10.49
C ALA A 91 21.32 -6.77 -10.36
N GLU A 92 20.73 -6.05 -11.34
CA GLU A 92 20.60 -4.59 -11.27
C GLU A 92 19.63 -4.16 -10.18
N ARG A 93 18.50 -4.86 -10.01
CA ARG A 93 17.55 -4.60 -8.92
C ARG A 93 18.20 -4.78 -7.55
N GLN A 94 18.94 -5.87 -7.36
CA GLN A 94 19.66 -6.14 -6.12
C GLN A 94 20.71 -5.06 -5.84
N GLN A 95 21.47 -4.65 -6.87
CA GLN A 95 22.47 -3.58 -6.73
C GLN A 95 21.83 -2.24 -6.31
N ILE A 96 20.65 -1.92 -6.84
CA ILE A 96 19.88 -0.73 -6.43
C ILE A 96 19.51 -0.85 -4.95
N LEU A 97 18.93 -1.97 -4.51
CA LEU A 97 18.53 -2.19 -3.11
C LEU A 97 19.70 -2.19 -2.13
N ASP A 98 20.86 -2.68 -2.56
CA ASP A 98 22.10 -2.65 -1.76
C ASP A 98 22.67 -1.24 -1.63
N GLY A 99 22.39 -0.36 -2.61
CA GLY A 99 22.72 1.07 -2.55
C GLY A 99 21.73 1.91 -1.75
N THR A 100 20.56 1.38 -1.39
CA THR A 100 19.51 2.11 -0.67
C THR A 100 19.82 2.23 0.82
N THR A 101 19.81 3.46 1.33
CA THR A 101 19.93 3.74 2.76
C THR A 101 18.55 4.06 3.35
N VAL A 102 18.15 3.32 4.38
CA VAL A 102 16.93 3.59 5.14
C VAL A 102 17.30 4.33 6.42
N ARG A 103 16.50 5.35 6.79
CA ARG A 103 16.63 6.05 8.06
C ARG A 103 15.27 6.27 8.69
N ILE A 104 15.13 5.89 9.96
CA ILE A 104 13.95 6.17 10.77
C ILE A 104 14.15 7.48 11.52
N GLU A 105 13.28 8.45 11.26
CA GLU A 105 13.28 9.72 11.97
C GLU A 105 12.01 9.93 12.79
N PHE A 106 12.20 10.29 14.06
CA PHE A 106 11.11 10.64 14.94
C PHE A 106 10.82 12.13 14.84
N GLU A 107 9.57 12.46 14.48
CA GLU A 107 9.05 13.81 14.65
C GLU A 107 9.15 14.23 16.13
N THR A 108 9.60 15.45 16.39
CA THR A 108 9.70 15.97 17.76
C THR A 108 8.66 17.04 18.03
N ARG A 109 7.87 16.82 19.08
CA ARG A 109 6.92 17.81 19.61
C ARG A 109 7.32 18.17 21.03
N ARG A 110 7.44 19.47 21.30
CA ARG A 110 7.71 19.96 22.65
C ARG A 110 6.75 21.10 22.98
N ARG A 111 5.73 20.79 23.76
CA ARG A 111 4.84 21.80 24.34
C ARG A 111 5.63 22.68 25.30
N GLY A 112 6.00 23.88 24.86
CA GLY A 112 6.69 24.83 25.71
C GLY A 112 5.75 25.39 26.79
N ARG A 113 6.12 25.31 28.07
CA ARG A 113 5.39 26.01 29.15
C ARG A 113 5.49 27.54 29.07
N LYS A 114 6.51 28.07 28.37
CA LYS A 114 6.83 29.52 28.29
C LYS A 114 7.29 29.98 26.89
N LYS A 115 7.29 29.09 25.89
CA LYS A 115 7.72 29.38 24.51
C LYS A 115 6.65 28.88 23.54
N PRO A 116 6.53 29.47 22.33
CA PRO A 116 5.63 28.96 21.29
C PRO A 116 5.88 27.48 21.05
N ASP A 117 4.81 26.73 20.77
CA ASP A 117 4.92 25.32 20.41
C ASP A 117 5.83 25.20 19.19
N ARG A 118 6.96 24.51 19.35
CA ARG A 118 7.89 24.25 18.26
C ARG A 118 7.53 22.90 17.69
N ASN A 119 6.83 22.94 16.56
CA ASN A 119 6.39 21.78 15.82
C ASN A 119 7.21 21.68 14.54
N THR A 120 8.06 20.65 14.45
CA THR A 120 8.85 20.38 13.24
C THR A 120 8.26 19.16 12.56
N ARG A 121 7.68 19.35 11.37
CA ARG A 121 7.21 18.25 10.53
C ARG A 121 8.33 17.80 9.61
N ILE A 122 8.52 16.49 9.53
CA ILE A 122 9.41 15.89 8.53
C ILE A 122 8.54 15.60 7.31
N LEU A 123 8.79 16.33 6.22
CA LEU A 123 8.20 16.06 4.92
C LEU A 123 9.27 15.37 4.09
N VAL A 124 8.99 14.14 3.69
CA VAL A 124 9.86 13.40 2.78
C VAL A 124 9.34 13.63 1.37
N VAL A 125 10.17 14.22 0.53
CA VAL A 125 9.91 14.37 -0.90
C VAL A 125 10.60 13.19 -1.59
N PRO A 126 9.90 12.39 -2.41
CA PRO A 126 10.52 11.33 -3.18
C PRO A 126 11.66 11.89 -4.07
N SER A 127 12.56 11.02 -4.54
CA SER A 127 13.67 11.43 -5.41
C SER A 127 13.19 12.22 -6.64
N ASP A 128 14.10 13.02 -7.20
CA ASP A 128 13.89 13.74 -8.45
C ASP A 128 13.34 12.78 -9.52
N GLU A 129 12.30 13.23 -10.22
CA GLU A 129 11.58 12.50 -11.28
C GLU A 129 10.75 11.27 -10.88
N THR A 130 10.83 10.76 -9.64
CA THR A 130 10.05 9.60 -9.16
C THR A 130 8.55 9.79 -9.41
N LEU A 131 8.03 10.98 -9.11
CA LEU A 131 6.64 11.33 -9.37
C LEU A 131 6.42 11.95 -10.76
N ALA A 132 7.48 12.46 -11.41
CA ALA A 132 7.36 13.11 -12.72
C ALA A 132 7.00 12.11 -13.83
N ILE A 133 7.40 10.85 -13.71
CA ILE A 133 7.01 9.78 -14.65
C ILE A 133 5.50 9.56 -14.59
N THR A 134 5.00 9.38 -13.37
CA THR A 134 3.57 9.18 -13.11
C THR A 134 2.78 10.41 -13.55
N ASP A 135 3.27 11.61 -13.24
CA ASP A 135 2.66 12.87 -13.64
C ASP A 135 2.59 13.02 -15.17
N ALA A 136 3.69 12.70 -15.87
CA ALA A 136 3.72 12.70 -17.34
C ALA A 136 2.76 11.66 -17.95
N LEU A 137 2.67 10.46 -17.35
CA LEU A 137 1.72 9.42 -17.79
C LEU A 137 0.27 9.87 -17.60
N LEU A 138 -0.05 10.47 -16.46
CA LEU A 138 -1.39 11.01 -16.19
C LEU A 138 -1.72 12.19 -17.11
N GLY A 139 -0.76 13.10 -17.32
CA GLY A 139 -0.92 14.21 -18.26
C GLY A 139 -1.18 13.73 -19.69
N ALA A 140 -0.54 12.64 -20.13
CA ALA A 140 -0.75 12.05 -21.44
C ALA A 140 -2.12 11.37 -21.61
N GLN A 141 -2.76 10.93 -20.52
CA GLN A 141 -4.10 10.32 -20.57
C GLN A 141 -5.21 11.34 -20.84
N GLY A 142 -4.95 12.65 -20.66
CA GLY A 142 -5.94 13.69 -20.83
C GLY A 142 -6.99 13.71 -19.72
N HIS A 143 -8.17 14.27 -19.99
CA HIS A 143 -9.29 14.27 -19.05
C HIS A 143 -10.11 12.99 -19.16
N ALA A 144 -10.42 12.38 -18.01
CA ALA A 144 -11.34 11.25 -17.89
C ALA A 144 -12.26 11.46 -16.68
N ASP A 145 -13.55 11.14 -16.85
CA ASP A 145 -14.52 11.12 -15.74
C ASP A 145 -14.29 9.87 -14.91
N GLY A 146 -13.46 10.02 -13.88
CA GLY A 146 -12.99 8.93 -13.02
C GLY A 146 -11.74 8.25 -13.57
N PHE A 147 -10.69 8.20 -12.76
CA PHE A 147 -9.45 7.49 -13.06
C PHE A 147 -8.99 6.71 -11.82
N ARG A 148 -8.25 5.63 -12.03
CA ARG A 148 -7.59 4.94 -10.93
C ARG A 148 -6.42 5.81 -10.47
N PRO A 149 -6.37 6.25 -9.20
CA PRO A 149 -5.21 7.01 -8.73
C PRO A 149 -3.93 6.19 -8.95
N PRO A 150 -2.85 6.81 -9.42
CA PRO A 150 -1.59 6.11 -9.61
C PRO A 150 -1.13 5.50 -8.28
N LEU A 151 -0.35 4.41 -8.35
CA LEU A 151 0.17 3.69 -7.17
C LEU A 151 -0.90 3.05 -6.27
N SER A 152 -2.16 3.01 -6.69
CA SER A 152 -3.20 2.22 -6.01
C SER A 152 -3.04 0.74 -6.37
N TYR A 153 -3.00 -0.16 -5.40
CA TYR A 153 -2.94 -1.60 -5.64
C TYR A 153 -4.35 -2.18 -5.85
N GLU A 154 -4.43 -3.43 -6.33
CA GLU A 154 -5.71 -4.11 -6.54
C GLU A 154 -6.51 -4.24 -5.23
N LEU A 155 -5.83 -4.47 -4.11
CA LEU A 155 -6.42 -4.52 -2.78
C LEU A 155 -7.08 -3.20 -2.38
N ASP A 156 -6.50 -2.05 -2.75
CA ASP A 156 -7.08 -0.74 -2.45
C ASP A 156 -8.43 -0.55 -3.15
N ARG A 157 -8.55 -1.00 -4.40
CA ARG A 157 -9.82 -0.99 -5.14
C ARG A 157 -10.89 -1.84 -4.45
N ALA A 158 -10.51 -3.05 -4.04
CA ALA A 158 -11.42 -3.97 -3.36
C ALA A 158 -11.91 -3.39 -2.01
N LEU A 159 -11.00 -2.77 -1.25
CA LEU A 159 -11.29 -2.08 0.02
C LEU A 159 -12.21 -0.88 -0.19
N MET A 160 -11.93 -0.01 -1.17
CA MET A 160 -12.78 1.13 -1.50
C MET A 160 -14.20 0.68 -1.87
N LEU A 161 -14.31 -0.28 -2.80
CA LEU A 161 -15.60 -0.81 -3.23
C LEU A 161 -16.38 -1.44 -2.06
N ALA A 162 -15.69 -2.16 -1.17
CA ALA A 162 -16.31 -2.73 0.02
C ALA A 162 -16.79 -1.65 0.99
N SER A 163 -16.00 -0.58 1.18
CA SER A 163 -16.35 0.54 2.07
C SER A 163 -17.55 1.35 1.56
N MET A 164 -17.69 1.49 0.24
CA MET A 164 -18.81 2.20 -0.40
C MET A 164 -20.06 1.34 -0.56
N LYS A 165 -20.07 0.08 -0.12
CA LYS A 165 -21.20 -0.84 -0.32
C LYS A 165 -22.52 -0.23 0.14
N THR A 166 -22.55 0.33 1.34
CA THR A 166 -23.77 0.91 1.93
C THR A 166 -24.27 2.08 1.08
N GLU A 167 -23.38 3.00 0.72
CA GLU A 167 -23.70 4.17 -0.11
C GLU A 167 -24.19 3.77 -1.52
N ILE A 168 -23.57 2.76 -2.14
CA ILE A 168 -24.03 2.23 -3.43
C ILE A 168 -25.44 1.63 -3.33
N LEU A 169 -25.72 0.89 -2.25
CA LEU A 169 -27.06 0.35 -2.02
C LEU A 169 -28.09 1.44 -1.67
N GLU A 170 -27.67 2.53 -1.01
CA GLU A 170 -28.50 3.70 -0.78
C GLU A 170 -28.84 4.42 -2.09
N MET A 171 -27.88 4.64 -2.98
CA MET A 171 -28.14 5.21 -4.31
C MET A 171 -29.13 4.36 -5.13
N VAL A 172 -29.07 3.03 -5.02
CA VAL A 172 -30.04 2.12 -5.64
C VAL A 172 -31.45 2.29 -5.06
N ARG A 173 -31.55 2.50 -3.73
CA ARG A 173 -32.82 2.75 -3.05
C ARG A 173 -33.40 4.12 -3.38
N GLU A 174 -32.57 5.13 -3.52
CA GLU A 174 -32.97 6.49 -3.92
C GLU A 174 -33.64 6.47 -5.28
N PHE A 175 -33.06 5.77 -6.25
CA PHE A 175 -33.66 5.59 -7.58
C PHE A 175 -35.06 4.97 -7.52
N ALA A 176 -35.27 4.00 -6.62
CA ALA A 176 -36.59 3.41 -6.41
C ALA A 176 -37.60 4.38 -5.77
N GLY A 177 -37.12 5.31 -4.96
CA GLY A 177 -37.92 6.37 -4.32
C GLY A 177 -38.45 7.43 -5.28
N GLU A 178 -37.93 7.50 -6.51
CA GLU A 178 -38.37 8.44 -7.55
C GLU A 178 -39.74 8.06 -8.18
N ASN A 179 -40.36 6.95 -7.74
CA ASN A 179 -41.68 6.48 -8.19
C ASN A 179 -41.80 6.29 -9.71
N HIS A 180 -40.77 5.68 -10.32
CA HIS A 180 -40.81 5.29 -11.73
C HIS A 180 -41.94 4.26 -11.97
N PRO A 181 -42.83 4.44 -12.97
CA PRO A 181 -44.03 3.61 -13.15
C PRO A 181 -43.74 2.12 -13.33
N ASP A 182 -42.60 1.78 -13.92
CA ASP A 182 -42.18 0.41 -14.22
C ASP A 182 -41.35 -0.23 -13.08
N TRP A 183 -41.06 0.53 -12.02
CA TRP A 183 -40.20 0.09 -10.92
C TRP A 183 -41.02 -0.54 -9.79
N THR A 184 -41.01 -1.87 -9.74
CA THR A 184 -41.69 -2.64 -8.68
C THR A 184 -40.76 -2.92 -7.50
N SER A 185 -41.33 -3.14 -6.31
CA SER A 185 -40.57 -3.56 -5.14
C SER A 185 -39.79 -4.86 -5.35
N ALA A 186 -40.33 -5.80 -6.15
CA ALA A 186 -39.63 -7.03 -6.51
C ALA A 186 -38.40 -6.77 -7.39
N LEU A 187 -38.49 -5.85 -8.35
CA LEU A 187 -37.38 -5.46 -9.21
C LEU A 187 -36.31 -4.69 -8.41
N GLN A 188 -36.73 -3.84 -7.48
CA GLN A 188 -35.82 -3.15 -6.56
C GLN A 188 -35.02 -4.15 -5.72
N SER A 189 -35.69 -5.10 -5.05
CA SER A 189 -35.01 -6.12 -4.24
C SER A 189 -34.06 -6.97 -5.08
N ALA A 190 -34.46 -7.33 -6.32
CA ALA A 190 -33.59 -8.08 -7.22
C ALA A 190 -32.35 -7.28 -7.64
N LEU A 191 -32.48 -5.96 -7.84
CA LEU A 191 -31.34 -5.08 -8.14
C LEU A 191 -30.44 -4.93 -6.91
N GLU A 192 -30.99 -4.67 -5.72
CA GLU A 192 -30.20 -4.59 -4.47
C GLU A 192 -29.42 -5.89 -4.22
N ASP A 193 -30.07 -7.05 -4.35
CA ASP A 193 -29.45 -8.36 -4.24
C ASP A 193 -28.33 -8.56 -5.28
N HIS A 194 -28.57 -8.14 -6.53
CA HIS A 194 -27.57 -8.22 -7.58
C HIS A 194 -26.36 -7.35 -7.25
N MET A 195 -26.59 -6.10 -6.82
CA MET A 195 -25.53 -5.16 -6.49
C MET A 195 -24.72 -5.63 -5.29
N GLU A 196 -25.36 -6.17 -4.25
CA GLU A 196 -24.68 -6.77 -3.11
C GLU A 196 -23.78 -7.95 -3.55
N LYS A 197 -24.29 -8.86 -4.38
CA LYS A 197 -23.51 -9.98 -4.93
C LYS A 197 -22.38 -9.49 -5.83
N ALA A 198 -22.63 -8.47 -6.64
CA ALA A 198 -21.67 -7.89 -7.57
C ALA A 198 -20.50 -7.22 -6.84
N ILE A 199 -20.79 -6.49 -5.76
CA ILE A 199 -19.80 -5.89 -4.87
C ILE A 199 -19.02 -6.99 -4.14
N ALA A 200 -19.70 -7.95 -3.51
CA ALA A 200 -19.05 -9.05 -2.80
C ALA A 200 -18.12 -9.88 -3.71
N SER A 201 -18.51 -10.10 -4.97
CA SER A 201 -17.71 -10.79 -5.98
C SER A 201 -16.42 -10.05 -6.36
N ARG A 202 -16.47 -8.71 -6.40
CA ARG A 202 -15.36 -7.84 -6.81
C ARG A 202 -14.46 -7.41 -5.63
N SER A 203 -14.96 -7.53 -4.41
CA SER A 203 -14.22 -7.26 -3.18
C SER A 203 -13.67 -8.54 -2.51
N ARG A 204 -13.69 -9.68 -3.22
CA ARG A 204 -13.09 -10.94 -2.74
C ARG A 204 -12.15 -11.50 -3.79
N PHE A 205 -10.93 -11.80 -3.38
CA PHE A 205 -9.93 -12.45 -4.23
C PHE A 205 -10.26 -13.93 -4.36
N LYS A 206 -10.09 -14.49 -5.56
CA LYS A 206 -10.50 -15.86 -5.88
C LYS A 206 -9.28 -16.71 -6.23
N ASP A 207 -9.31 -17.98 -5.86
CA ASP A 207 -8.32 -18.97 -6.28
C ASP A 207 -8.55 -19.45 -7.73
N GLY A 208 -7.69 -20.36 -8.20
CA GLY A 208 -7.81 -20.93 -9.55
C GLY A 208 -9.10 -21.71 -9.80
N ALA A 209 -9.87 -22.05 -8.76
CA ALA A 209 -11.17 -22.70 -8.84
C ALA A 209 -12.35 -21.70 -8.69
N GLY A 210 -12.07 -20.40 -8.59
CA GLY A 210 -13.07 -19.35 -8.44
C GLY A 210 -13.66 -19.21 -7.03
N GLN A 211 -13.13 -19.94 -6.04
CA GLN A 211 -13.54 -19.83 -4.64
C GLN A 211 -12.77 -18.73 -3.92
N PRO A 212 -13.27 -18.16 -2.80
CA PRO A 212 -12.50 -17.19 -2.02
C PRO A 212 -11.13 -17.75 -1.66
N ALA A 213 -10.07 -17.08 -2.13
CA ALA A 213 -8.70 -17.49 -1.87
C ALA A 213 -8.40 -17.43 -0.36
N LYS A 214 -7.73 -18.44 0.18
CA LYS A 214 -7.19 -18.41 1.55
C LYS A 214 -5.82 -17.73 1.53
N ASP A 215 -5.81 -16.45 1.21
CA ASP A 215 -4.60 -15.65 1.06
C ASP A 215 -4.61 -14.39 1.95
N VAL A 216 -3.45 -13.76 2.01
CA VAL A 216 -3.22 -12.57 2.82
C VAL A 216 -4.12 -11.39 2.42
N LYS A 217 -4.48 -11.30 1.13
CA LYS A 217 -5.34 -10.23 0.60
C LYS A 217 -6.75 -10.34 1.19
N ASN A 218 -7.35 -11.53 1.17
CA ASN A 218 -8.66 -11.77 1.78
C ASN A 218 -8.61 -11.66 3.32
N GLU A 219 -7.51 -12.04 3.96
CA GLU A 219 -7.32 -11.82 5.40
C GLU A 219 -7.34 -10.31 5.74
N ILE A 220 -6.65 -9.47 4.96
CA ILE A 220 -6.64 -8.01 5.13
C ILE A 220 -8.03 -7.41 4.87
N MET A 221 -8.73 -7.87 3.84
CA MET A 221 -10.13 -7.46 3.56
C MET A 221 -11.04 -7.66 4.77
N SER A 222 -10.75 -8.66 5.63
CA SER A 222 -11.52 -8.96 6.83
C SER A 222 -10.98 -8.30 8.12
N SER A 223 -9.87 -7.56 8.05
CA SER A 223 -9.19 -7.01 9.23
C SER A 223 -8.87 -5.52 9.09
N PRO A 224 -9.71 -4.64 9.67
CA PRO A 224 -9.47 -3.19 9.64
C PRO A 224 -8.09 -2.79 10.16
N ARG A 225 -7.58 -3.50 11.17
CA ARG A 225 -6.26 -3.24 11.74
C ARG A 225 -5.13 -3.56 10.75
N ARG A 226 -5.22 -4.67 10.02
CA ARG A 226 -4.21 -5.03 9.01
C ARG A 226 -4.27 -4.08 7.82
N ALA A 227 -5.48 -3.71 7.38
CA ALA A 227 -5.66 -2.69 6.34
C ALA A 227 -5.02 -1.35 6.76
N PHE A 228 -5.21 -0.92 8.01
CA PHE A 228 -4.57 0.28 8.56
C PHE A 228 -3.04 0.17 8.54
N HIS A 229 -2.45 -0.92 9.04
CA HIS A 229 -0.99 -1.10 8.99
C HIS A 229 -0.48 -1.08 7.55
N ARG A 230 -1.13 -1.79 6.61
CA ARG A 230 -0.75 -1.77 5.20
C ARG A 230 -0.74 -0.34 4.64
N SER A 231 -1.80 0.45 4.87
CA SER A 231 -1.86 1.83 4.41
C SER A 231 -0.73 2.69 4.98
N VAL A 232 -0.43 2.57 6.28
CA VAL A 232 0.70 3.27 6.91
C VAL A 232 2.02 2.90 6.24
N GLY A 233 2.25 1.62 5.96
CA GLY A 233 3.47 1.17 5.30
C GLY A 233 3.62 1.65 3.86
N ILE A 234 2.53 1.67 3.09
CA ILE A 234 2.54 2.24 1.72
C ILE A 234 2.91 3.73 1.78
N TYR A 235 2.29 4.50 2.68
CA TYR A 235 2.62 5.91 2.84
C TYR A 235 4.06 6.14 3.27
N ALA A 236 4.60 5.28 4.13
CA ALA A 236 5.98 5.36 4.59
C ALA A 236 7.01 5.03 3.50
N THR A 237 6.63 4.23 2.50
CA THR A 237 7.57 3.68 1.49
C THR A 237 7.46 4.29 0.11
N ASN A 238 6.35 4.95 -0.23
CA ASN A 238 6.21 5.69 -1.49
C ASN A 238 7.11 6.95 -1.59
N MET A 239 8.12 7.08 -0.74
CA MET A 239 8.95 8.27 -0.56
C MET A 239 10.47 8.00 -0.70
N CYS A 240 10.88 6.86 -1.26
CA CYS A 240 12.29 6.45 -1.30
C CYS A 240 13.03 6.90 -2.59
N ARG A 241 14.32 7.23 -2.42
CA ARG A 241 15.35 7.20 -3.46
C ARG A 241 15.88 5.76 -3.58
#